data_AF-A0A835HZS3-F1
#
_entry.id   AF-A0A835HZS3-F1
#
_cell.length_a   1.000
_cell.length_b   1.000
_cell.length_c   1.000
_cell.angle_alpha   90.00
_cell.angle_beta   90.00
_cell.angle_gamma   90.00
#
_symmetry.space_group_name_H-M   'P 1'
#
loop_
_entity.id
_entity.type
_entity.pdbx_description
1 polymer ?
#
loop_
_entity_poly.entity_id
_entity_poly.type
_entity_poly.pdbx_seq_one_letter_code
_entity_poly.pdbx_strand_id
1 'polypeptide(L)'
;MRNFGRSITNPCKYTNASTVRASRQVLETRLKSALDGGLDIPHSDKRFAGFKKENKQLDAGVHRKYVYGGHVAAYMMMLIEDELEKYQTHFSEYIKKGIEADGIEELYRKVHAGIRADPIA
;
A
#
# COMPACT_ATOMS: atom_id res chain seq x y z
N MET A 1 -7.24 -38.07 14.16
CA MET A 1 -7.91 -36.75 14.21
C MET A 1 -6.84 -35.66 14.09
N ARG A 2 -7.13 -34.60 13.35
CA ARG A 2 -6.19 -33.75 12.60
C ARG A 2 -5.18 -32.98 13.46
N ASN A 3 -3.90 -33.13 13.09
CA ASN A 3 -2.81 -32.20 13.38
C ASN A 3 -3.09 -30.82 12.76
N PHE A 4 -2.88 -29.74 13.49
CA PHE A 4 -2.61 -28.42 12.92
C PHE A 4 -1.58 -27.70 13.78
N GLY A 5 -0.39 -27.52 13.21
CA GLY A 5 0.76 -26.88 13.85
C GLY A 5 0.49 -25.41 14.15
N ARG A 6 0.89 -24.98 15.35
CA ARG A 6 1.01 -23.56 15.67
C ARG A 6 2.15 -23.00 14.83
N SER A 7 1.85 -22.18 13.84
CA SER A 7 2.88 -21.40 13.15
C SER A 7 3.54 -20.50 14.18
N ILE A 8 4.86 -20.64 14.32
CA ILE A 8 5.69 -19.77 15.15
C ILE A 8 5.73 -18.41 14.44
N THR A 9 4.78 -17.52 14.73
CA THR A 9 4.89 -16.11 14.34
C THR A 9 5.92 -15.48 15.25
N ASN A 10 7.08 -15.10 14.71
CA ASN A 10 8.12 -14.42 15.46
C ASN A 10 7.64 -12.99 15.78
N PRO A 11 7.37 -12.63 17.05
CA PRO A 11 6.89 -11.29 17.37
C PRO A 11 8.03 -10.30 17.19
N CYS A 12 7.92 -9.40 16.20
CA CYS A 12 8.87 -8.32 16.03
C CYS A 12 8.62 -7.26 17.11
N LYS A 13 9.50 -7.20 18.10
CA LYS A 13 9.42 -6.19 19.16
C LYS A 13 9.89 -4.83 18.61
N TYR A 14 8.93 -3.92 18.47
CA TYR A 14 9.05 -2.47 18.26
C TYR A 14 9.49 -2.00 16.86
N THR A 15 8.57 -1.31 16.17
CA THR A 15 8.92 -0.44 15.04
C THR A 15 9.54 0.84 15.59
N ASN A 16 10.83 1.08 15.30
CA ASN A 16 11.51 2.33 15.66
C ASN A 16 10.96 3.50 14.82
N ALA A 17 9.81 4.05 15.22
CA ALA A 17 9.15 5.19 14.57
C ALA A 17 9.61 6.55 15.17
N SER A 18 10.88 6.68 15.56
CA SER A 18 11.36 7.80 16.37
C SER A 18 11.76 9.06 15.60
N THR A 19 11.87 9.07 14.26
CA THR A 19 12.51 10.20 13.55
C THR A 19 11.72 10.87 12.42
N VAL A 20 10.52 10.42 12.04
CA VAL A 20 9.71 11.14 11.05
C VAL A 20 8.24 11.09 11.47
N ARG A 21 7.57 12.26 11.46
CA ARG A 21 6.11 12.35 11.50
C ARG A 21 5.58 11.80 10.17
N ALA A 22 5.70 10.50 9.96
CA ALA A 22 5.30 9.85 8.72
C ALA A 22 3.78 10.02 8.57
N SER A 23 3.38 10.58 7.43
CA SER A 23 1.99 10.78 7.07
C SER A 23 1.27 9.43 7.10
N ARG A 24 0.00 9.50 7.52
CA ARG A 24 -0.87 8.36 7.84
C ARG A 24 -0.72 7.21 6.82
N GLN A 25 -0.82 7.50 5.51
CA GLN A 25 -0.73 6.49 4.45
C GLN A 25 0.62 5.75 4.31
N VAL A 26 1.77 6.37 4.58
CA VAL A 26 3.10 5.79 4.26
C VAL A 26 3.49 4.68 5.26
N LEU A 27 3.10 4.82 6.52
CA LEU A 27 3.30 3.76 7.52
C LEU A 27 2.33 2.60 7.31
N GLU A 28 1.13 2.87 6.80
CA GLU A 28 0.09 1.85 6.64
C GLU A 28 0.41 0.80 5.59
N THR A 29 0.83 1.21 4.39
CA THR A 29 1.16 0.27 3.31
C THR A 29 2.31 -0.64 3.71
N ARG A 30 3.29 -0.09 4.45
CA ARG A 30 4.43 -0.83 4.98
C ARG A 30 4.06 -1.78 6.12
N LEU A 31 3.13 -1.40 7.00
CA LEU A 31 2.62 -2.28 8.05
C LEU A 31 1.78 -3.40 7.44
N LYS A 32 0.90 -3.08 6.49
CA LYS A 32 0.07 -4.09 5.81
C LYS A 32 0.92 -5.08 5.01
N SER A 33 1.94 -4.61 4.28
CA SER A 33 2.84 -5.49 3.53
C SER A 33 3.68 -6.39 4.45
N ALA A 34 4.11 -5.89 5.61
CA ALA A 34 4.80 -6.70 6.60
C ALA A 34 3.89 -7.80 7.19
N LEU A 35 2.64 -7.45 7.53
CA LEU A 35 1.63 -8.41 8.02
C LEU A 35 1.29 -9.46 6.95
N ASP A 36 1.08 -9.02 5.70
CA ASP A 36 0.80 -9.92 4.56
C ASP A 36 2.01 -10.78 4.17
N GLY A 37 3.22 -10.36 4.55
CA GLY A 37 4.47 -11.12 4.46
C GLY A 37 4.72 -12.06 5.65
N GLY A 38 3.80 -12.15 6.62
CA GLY A 38 3.88 -13.07 7.76
C GLY A 38 4.55 -12.50 9.02
N LEU A 39 4.84 -11.21 9.06
CA LEU A 39 5.39 -10.54 10.25
C LEU A 39 4.25 -10.07 11.15
N ASP A 40 4.19 -10.58 12.38
CA ASP A 40 3.20 -10.16 13.36
C ASP A 40 3.69 -8.90 14.10
N ILE A 41 3.11 -7.77 13.74
CA ILE A 41 3.40 -6.45 14.33
C ILE A 41 2.15 -5.96 15.07
N PRO A 42 2.24 -5.68 16.37
CA PRO A 42 1.10 -5.11 17.11
C PRO A 42 0.79 -3.70 16.58
N HIS A 43 -0.42 -3.50 16.07
CA HIS A 43 -0.88 -2.24 15.48
C HIS A 43 -2.35 -1.94 15.82
N SER A 44 -2.79 -0.71 15.54
CA SER A 44 -4.19 -0.30 15.74
C SER A 44 -4.82 0.14 14.42
N ASP A 45 -6.06 -0.27 14.16
CA ASP A 45 -6.75 0.01 12.88
C ASP A 45 -7.05 1.49 12.64
N LYS A 46 -6.96 2.30 13.70
CA LYS A 46 -7.19 3.75 13.68
C LYS A 46 -6.31 4.48 12.68
N ARG A 47 -5.14 3.90 12.36
CA ARG A 47 -4.19 4.53 11.45
C ARG A 47 -4.51 4.24 10.00
N PHE A 48 -5.29 3.22 9.63
CA PHE A 48 -5.54 2.88 8.23
C PHE A 48 -6.42 3.88 7.46
N ALA A 49 -6.19 3.97 6.14
CA ALA A 49 -6.99 4.68 5.16
C ALA A 49 -8.37 4.01 5.02
N GLY A 50 -9.43 4.82 5.02
CA GLY A 50 -10.80 4.32 5.08
C GLY A 50 -11.30 4.01 6.49
N PHE A 51 -10.50 4.22 7.54
CA PHE A 51 -10.99 4.11 8.92
C PHE A 51 -11.86 5.31 9.30
N LYS A 52 -13.14 5.05 9.53
CA LYS A 52 -14.09 6.05 10.05
C LYS A 52 -14.04 6.05 11.57
N LYS A 53 -13.66 7.20 12.17
CA LYS A 53 -13.51 7.35 13.63
C LYS A 53 -14.83 7.14 14.38
N GLU A 54 -15.94 7.48 13.74
CA GLU A 54 -17.31 7.39 14.27
C GLU A 54 -17.76 5.93 14.42
N ASN A 55 -17.66 5.15 13.34
CA ASN A 55 -18.13 3.77 13.33
C ASN A 55 -17.05 2.76 13.76
N LYS A 56 -15.82 3.24 14.04
CA LYS A 56 -14.62 2.43 14.34
C LYS A 56 -14.42 1.28 13.34
N GLN A 57 -14.88 1.48 12.12
CA GLN A 57 -14.89 0.46 11.08
C GLN A 57 -13.96 0.89 9.96
N LEU A 58 -13.21 -0.08 9.45
CA LEU A 58 -12.31 0.07 8.32
C LEU A 58 -13.05 -0.32 7.05
N ASP A 59 -13.11 0.61 6.09
CA ASP A 59 -13.56 0.30 4.74
C ASP A 59 -12.43 -0.38 3.95
N ALA A 60 -12.55 -1.69 3.79
CA ALA A 60 -11.58 -2.50 3.05
C ALA A 60 -11.49 -2.11 1.57
N GLY A 61 -12.56 -1.56 0.98
CA GLY A 61 -12.58 -1.12 -0.41
C GLY A 61 -11.68 0.10 -0.62
N VAL A 62 -11.79 1.09 0.26
CA VAL A 62 -10.91 2.27 0.24
C VAL A 62 -9.48 1.85 0.54
N HIS A 63 -9.26 1.03 1.57
CA HIS A 63 -7.92 0.57 1.92
C HIS A 63 -7.23 -0.16 0.76
N ARG A 64 -7.95 -1.06 0.06
CA ARG A 64 -7.44 -1.76 -1.13
C ARG A 64 -7.05 -0.77 -2.25
N LYS A 65 -7.87 0.24 -2.52
CA LYS A 65 -7.54 1.27 -3.52
C LYS A 65 -6.24 2.00 -3.21
N TYR A 66 -5.98 2.29 -1.94
CA TYR A 66 -4.72 2.93 -1.54
C TYR A 66 -3.52 1.99 -1.69
N VAL A 67 -3.67 0.69 -1.41
CA VAL A 67 -2.60 -0.31 -1.57
C VAL A 67 -2.19 -0.49 -3.04
N TYR A 68 -3.15 -0.47 -3.97
CA TYR A 68 -2.87 -0.62 -5.41
C TYR A 68 -2.65 0.71 -6.15
N GLY A 69 -2.41 1.81 -5.43
CA GLY A 69 -2.09 3.10 -6.06
C GLY A 69 -3.27 3.79 -6.76
N GLY A 70 -4.52 3.40 -6.48
CA GLY A 70 -5.70 3.97 -7.13
C GLY A 70 -5.90 5.48 -6.90
N HIS A 71 -5.36 6.04 -5.81
CA HIS A 71 -5.32 7.49 -5.59
C HIS A 71 -4.34 8.22 -6.51
N VAL A 72 -3.24 7.55 -6.90
CA VAL A 72 -2.28 8.08 -7.87
C VAL A 72 -2.89 8.03 -9.27
N ALA A 73 -3.55 6.92 -9.63
CA ALA A 73 -4.27 6.79 -10.89
C ALA A 73 -5.37 7.87 -11.04
N ALA A 74 -6.17 8.08 -9.99
CA ALA A 74 -7.17 9.14 -9.98
C ALA A 74 -6.55 10.55 -10.14
N TYR A 75 -5.40 10.80 -9.50
CA TYR A 75 -4.69 12.07 -9.64
C TYR A 75 -4.10 12.27 -11.05
N MET A 76 -3.62 11.20 -11.68
CA MET A 76 -3.18 11.23 -13.08
C MET A 76 -4.33 11.57 -14.01
N MET A 77 -5.51 10.97 -13.83
CA MET A 77 -6.70 11.27 -14.65
C MET A 77 -7.13 12.72 -14.50
N MET A 78 -7.24 13.23 -13.26
CA MET A 78 -7.60 14.64 -13.03
C MET A 78 -6.59 15.61 -13.69
N LEU A 79 -5.29 15.33 -13.60
CA LEU A 79 -4.28 16.20 -14.21
C LEU A 79 -4.26 16.13 -15.74
N ILE A 80 -4.68 15.01 -16.34
CA ILE A 80 -4.84 14.92 -17.80
C ILE A 80 -6.00 15.80 -18.26
N GLU A 81 -7.09 15.86 -17.49
CA GLU A 81 -8.28 16.65 -17.80
C GLU A 81 -8.08 18.15 -17.52
N ASP A 82 -7.47 18.49 -16.38
CA ASP A 82 -7.32 19.87 -15.94
C ASP A 82 -6.09 20.58 -16.55
N GLU A 83 -4.91 19.94 -16.53
CA GLU A 83 -3.65 20.63 -16.81
C GLU A 83 -2.50 19.69 -17.25
N LEU A 84 -2.41 19.48 -18.56
CA LEU A 84 -1.42 18.58 -19.19
C LEU A 84 0.04 18.99 -18.90
N GLU A 85 0.34 20.27 -18.67
CA GLU A 85 1.70 20.73 -18.34
C GLU A 85 2.16 20.20 -16.96
N LYS A 86 1.26 20.19 -15.97
CA LYS A 86 1.55 19.62 -14.66
C LYS A 86 1.65 18.10 -14.72
N TYR A 87 0.86 17.46 -15.56
CA TYR A 87 0.99 16.03 -15.82
C TYR A 87 2.38 15.66 -16.34
N GLN A 88 2.90 16.40 -17.34
CA GLN A 88 4.22 16.13 -17.91
C GLN A 88 5.35 16.34 -16.89
N THR A 89 5.26 17.34 -16.02
CA THR A 89 6.27 17.62 -14.99
C THR A 89 6.23 16.60 -13.85
N HIS A 90 5.04 16.30 -13.31
CA HIS A 90 4.87 15.36 -12.20
C HIS A 90 5.09 13.89 -12.60
N PHE A 91 4.69 13.50 -13.82
CA PHE A 91 4.72 12.12 -14.29
C PHE A 91 5.75 11.87 -15.41
N SER A 92 6.78 12.71 -15.51
CA SER A 92 7.84 12.58 -16.52
C SER A 92 8.47 11.18 -16.57
N GLU A 93 8.68 10.53 -15.42
CA GLU A 93 9.21 9.16 -15.36
C GLU A 93 8.21 8.10 -15.81
N TYR A 94 6.92 8.31 -15.55
CA TYR A 94 5.86 7.40 -15.95
C TYR A 94 5.68 7.43 -17.47
N ILE A 95 5.74 8.62 -18.06
CA ILE A 95 5.72 8.81 -19.52
C ILE A 95 6.91 8.11 -20.17
N LYS A 96 8.12 8.25 -19.60
CA LYS A 96 9.33 7.54 -20.11
C LYS A 96 9.22 6.03 -20.05
N LYS A 97 8.50 5.49 -19.05
CA LYS A 97 8.29 4.06 -18.86
C LYS A 97 7.03 3.52 -19.56
N GLY A 98 6.23 4.39 -20.20
CA GLY A 98 4.97 4.01 -20.84
C GLY A 98 3.91 3.51 -19.86
N ILE A 99 3.88 4.04 -18.63
CA ILE A 99 2.93 3.63 -17.60
C ILE A 99 1.75 4.61 -17.58
N GLU A 100 0.56 4.10 -17.87
CA GLU A 100 -0.70 4.84 -17.84
C GLU A 100 -1.46 4.61 -16.52
N ALA A 101 -2.45 5.46 -16.24
CA ALA A 101 -3.22 5.42 -14.99
C ALA A 101 -3.89 4.05 -14.74
N ASP A 102 -4.43 3.42 -15.78
CA ASP A 102 -5.07 2.10 -15.70
C ASP A 102 -4.03 0.97 -15.50
N GLY A 103 -2.79 1.15 -15.96
CA GLY A 103 -1.71 0.18 -15.83
C GLY A 103 -1.12 0.07 -14.41
N ILE A 104 -1.43 1.02 -13.52
CA ILE A 104 -0.87 1.08 -12.16
C ILE A 104 -1.31 -0.10 -11.29
N GLU A 105 -2.61 -0.45 -11.30
CA GLU A 105 -3.12 -1.56 -10.46
C GLU A 105 -2.50 -2.90 -10.88
N GLU A 106 -2.36 -3.13 -12.18
CA GLU A 106 -1.75 -4.35 -12.72
C GLU A 106 -0.27 -4.45 -12.39
N LEU A 107 0.46 -3.33 -12.48
CA LEU A 107 1.89 -3.28 -12.18
C LEU A 107 2.15 -3.63 -10.71
N TYR A 108 1.40 -3.04 -9.77
CA TYR A 108 1.52 -3.38 -8.35
C TYR A 108 1.14 -4.84 -8.05
N ARG A 109 0.15 -5.40 -8.76
CA ARG A 109 -0.22 -6.81 -8.61
C ARG A 109 0.92 -7.74 -9.05
N LYS A 110 1.55 -7.44 -10.19
CA LYS A 110 2.73 -8.19 -10.69
C LYS A 110 3.90 -8.09 -9.73
N VAL A 111 4.18 -6.90 -9.20
CA VAL A 111 5.24 -6.68 -8.21
C VAL A 111 4.97 -7.45 -6.91
N HIS A 112 3.75 -7.40 -6.38
CA HIS A 112 3.38 -8.18 -5.18
C HIS A 112 3.50 -9.69 -5.41
N ALA A 113 3.16 -10.19 -6.59
CA ALA A 113 3.35 -11.60 -6.94
C ALA A 113 4.83 -11.97 -7.04
N GLY A 114 5.65 -11.11 -7.66
CA GLY A 114 7.10 -11.31 -7.76
C GLY A 114 7.79 -11.36 -6.40
N ILE A 115 7.48 -10.41 -5.50
CA ILE A 115 8.07 -10.37 -4.15
C ILE A 115 7.68 -11.60 -3.32
N ARG A 116 6.47 -12.14 -3.52
CA ARG A 116 6.03 -13.38 -2.84
C ARG A 116 6.71 -14.62 -3.39
N ALA A 117 7.05 -14.64 -4.68
CA ALA A 117 7.76 -15.75 -5.30
C ALA A 117 9.23 -15.76 -4.86
N ASP A 118 9.92 -14.62 -4.94
CA ASP A 118 11.34 -14.50 -4.63
C ASP A 118 11.63 -13.23 -3.80
N PRO A 119 11.67 -13.33 -2.45
CA PRO A 119 11.81 -12.18 -1.55
C PRO A 119 13.25 -11.66 -1.39
N ILE A 120 14.23 -12.20 -2.12
CA ILE A 120 15.68 -11.93 -1.94
C ILE A 120 16.23 -10.97 -3.02
N ALA A 121 15.48 -10.72 -4.09
CA ALA A 121 15.90 -9.92 -5.24
C ALA A 121 15.95 -8.40 -4.96
#